data_AF-A0A822ER27-F1
#
_entry.id   AF-A0A822ER27-F1
#
_cell.length_a   1.000
_cell.length_b   1.000
_cell.length_c   1.000
_cell.angle_alpha   90.00
_cell.angle_beta   90.00
_cell.angle_gamma   90.00
#
_symmetry.space_group_name_H-M   'P 1'
#
loop_
_entity.id
_entity.type
_entity.pdbx_description
1 polymer ?
#
loop_
_entity_poly.entity_id
_entity_poly.type
_entity_poly.pdbx_seq_one_letter_code
_entity_poly.pdbx_strand_id
1 'polypeptide(L)'
;MATELELSVNPPSYGPPIDPIKPSQELYGKLLLENEQYEKAIDEFLSVMTYFPNRTLTLLGLARAYASLKKTNSAMIYYSRLVNDMLCNSDFDLE
;
A
#
# COMPACT_ATOMS: atom_id res chain seq x y z
N MET A 1 8.61 -10.77 17.32
CA MET A 1 7.66 -10.15 16.37
C MET A 1 8.46 -9.73 15.15
N ALA A 2 8.32 -10.43 14.02
CA ALA A 2 9.12 -10.14 12.82
C ALA A 2 8.74 -8.78 12.20
N THR A 3 7.47 -8.39 12.31
CA THR A 3 6.91 -7.14 11.75
C THR A 3 7.53 -5.86 12.31
N GLU A 4 7.91 -5.89 13.59
CA GLU A 4 8.43 -4.71 14.29
C GLU A 4 9.89 -4.40 13.93
N LEU A 5 10.63 -5.41 13.47
CA LEU A 5 12.02 -5.25 13.03
C LEU A 5 12.11 -4.54 11.68
N GLU A 6 11.23 -4.90 10.74
CA GLU A 6 11.20 -4.37 9.37
C GLU A 6 10.94 -2.86 9.32
N LEU A 7 10.13 -2.33 10.24
CA LEU A 7 9.76 -0.90 10.31
C LEU A 7 10.86 -0.02 10.92
N SER A 8 11.86 -0.61 11.58
CA SER A 8 12.97 0.10 12.22
C SER A 8 14.13 0.40 11.27
N VAL A 9 14.13 -0.20 10.08
CA VAL A 9 15.17 -0.03 9.08
C VAL A 9 14.89 1.25 8.28
N ASN A 10 15.62 2.32 8.61
CA ASN A 10 15.60 3.59 7.88
C ASN A 10 15.84 3.35 6.38
N PRO A 11 14.97 3.84 5.46
CA PRO A 11 15.21 3.63 4.04
C PRO A 11 16.43 4.43 3.57
N PRO A 12 17.44 3.81 2.93
CA PRO A 12 18.56 4.55 2.36
C PRO A 12 18.06 5.45 1.22
N SER A 13 18.47 6.72 1.26
CA SER A 13 17.98 7.78 0.37
C SER A 13 18.50 7.71 -1.08
N TYR A 14 19.35 6.74 -1.45
CA TYR A 14 19.87 6.63 -2.81
C TYR A 14 20.13 5.17 -3.21
N GLY A 15 19.66 4.80 -4.40
CA GLY A 15 19.90 3.50 -5.04
C GLY A 15 18.62 2.67 -5.22
N PRO A 16 18.59 1.72 -6.18
CA PRO A 16 17.49 0.76 -6.28
C PRO A 16 17.35 0.02 -4.94
N PRO A 17 16.11 -0.21 -4.46
CA PRO A 17 15.88 -0.71 -3.11
C PRO A 17 16.62 -2.03 -2.90
N ILE A 18 17.47 -2.07 -1.86
CA ILE A 18 18.42 -3.17 -1.60
C ILE A 18 17.70 -4.48 -1.24
N ASP A 19 16.41 -4.45 -0.86
CA ASP A 19 15.63 -5.65 -0.62
C ASP A 19 14.21 -5.53 -1.19
N PRO A 20 13.77 -6.44 -2.08
CA PRO A 20 12.39 -6.53 -2.57
C PRO A 20 11.52 -7.35 -1.61
N ILE A 21 11.77 -7.31 -0.31
CA ILE A 21 10.85 -7.90 0.66
C ILE A 21 9.65 -6.94 0.69
N LYS A 22 8.58 -7.30 -0.04
CA LYS A 22 7.28 -6.65 0.13
C LYS A 22 6.99 -6.65 1.63
N PRO A 23 6.67 -5.50 2.24
CA PRO A 23 6.46 -5.46 3.68
C PRO A 23 5.42 -6.53 4.03
N SER A 24 5.73 -7.35 5.03
CA SER A 24 4.88 -8.47 5.46
C SER A 24 3.42 -8.05 5.67
N GLN A 25 3.23 -6.79 6.06
CA GLN A 25 1.95 -6.11 6.27
C GLN A 25 1.13 -5.91 4.97
N GLU A 26 1.76 -5.72 3.82
CA GLU A 26 1.05 -5.66 2.52
C GLU A 26 0.44 -7.02 2.16
N LEU A 27 1.21 -8.09 2.36
CA LEU A 27 0.74 -9.46 2.14
C LEU A 27 -0.35 -9.82 3.15
N TYR A 28 -0.17 -9.43 4.41
CA TYR A 28 -1.15 -9.65 5.47
C TYR A 28 -2.44 -8.86 5.22
N GLY A 29 -2.37 -7.58 4.85
CA GLY A 29 -3.51 -6.77 4.46
C GLY A 29 -4.29 -7.37 3.28
N LYS A 30 -3.59 -7.96 2.30
CA LYS A 30 -4.24 -8.69 1.20
C LYS A 30 -4.98 -9.94 1.70
N LEU A 31 -4.36 -10.74 2.57
CA LEU A 31 -5.03 -11.91 3.14
C LEU A 31 -6.26 -11.52 3.97
N LEU A 32 -6.18 -10.42 4.70
CA LEU A 32 -7.32 -9.86 5.45
C LEU A 32 -8.47 -9.44 4.51
N LEU A 33 -8.16 -8.86 3.35
CA LEU A 33 -9.16 -8.57 2.30
C LEU A 33 -9.84 -9.84 1.78
N GLU A 34 -9.06 -10.89 1.50
CA GLU A 34 -9.57 -12.18 1.02
C GLU A 34 -10.47 -12.87 2.08
N ASN A 35 -10.22 -12.62 3.35
CA ASN A 35 -11.02 -13.10 4.48
C ASN A 35 -12.15 -12.14 4.88
N GLU A 36 -12.45 -11.11 4.08
CA GLU A 36 -13.48 -10.09 4.35
C GLU A 36 -13.27 -9.27 5.63
N GLN A 37 -12.06 -9.29 6.21
CA GLN A 37 -11.68 -8.54 7.40
C GLN A 37 -11.23 -7.12 7.02
N TYR A 38 -12.14 -6.36 6.40
CA TYR A 38 -11.82 -5.10 5.74
C TYR A 38 -11.27 -4.02 6.68
N GLU A 39 -11.77 -3.92 7.91
CA GLU A 39 -11.30 -2.92 8.88
C GLU A 39 -9.84 -3.17 9.30
N LYS A 40 -9.50 -4.42 9.62
CA LYS A 40 -8.12 -4.81 9.94
C LYS A 40 -7.19 -4.62 8.74
N ALA A 41 -7.67 -4.92 7.53
CA ALA A 41 -6.90 -4.69 6.32
C ALA A 41 -6.55 -3.21 6.16
N ILE A 42 -7.51 -2.31 6.45
CA ILE A 42 -7.26 -0.86 6.42
C ILE A 42 -6.17 -0.46 7.40
N ASP A 43 -6.21 -0.94 8.64
CA ASP A 43 -5.22 -0.60 9.66
C ASP A 43 -3.80 -1.01 9.24
N GLU A 44 -3.65 -2.24 8.71
CA GLU A 44 -2.37 -2.74 8.21
C GLU A 44 -1.87 -1.90 7.03
N PHE A 45 -2.72 -1.60 6.05
CA PHE A 45 -2.31 -0.79 4.89
C PHE A 45 -1.98 0.66 5.28
N LEU A 46 -2.71 1.26 6.23
CA LEU A 46 -2.38 2.59 6.74
C LEU A 46 -1.03 2.61 7.45
N SER A 47 -0.70 1.53 8.19
CA SER A 47 0.60 1.38 8.83
C SER A 47 1.76 1.26 7.83
N VAL A 48 1.53 0.66 6.66
CA VAL A 48 2.53 0.62 5.57
C VAL A 48 2.67 2.00 4.91
N MET A 49 1.55 2.71 4.76
CA MET A 49 1.51 3.99 4.05
C MET A 49 2.26 5.11 4.78
N THR A 50 2.52 5.00 6.08
CA THR A 50 3.39 5.94 6.82
C THR A 50 4.84 5.88 6.36
N TYR A 51 5.31 4.71 5.92
CA TYR A 51 6.68 4.51 5.45
C TYR A 51 6.78 4.53 3.92
N PHE A 52 5.77 3.99 3.23
CA PHE A 52 5.74 3.84 1.78
C PHE A 52 4.44 4.43 1.18
N PRO A 53 4.35 5.77 1.06
CA PRO A 53 3.07 6.46 0.81
C PRO A 53 2.45 6.22 -0.58
N ASN A 54 3.23 5.78 -1.56
CA ASN A 54 2.79 5.62 -2.95
C ASN A 54 2.91 4.17 -3.47
N ARG A 55 2.89 3.16 -2.59
CA ARG A 55 2.88 1.76 -3.03
C ARG A 55 1.53 1.42 -3.68
N THR A 56 1.58 0.98 -4.95
CA THR A 56 0.42 0.59 -5.75
C THR A 56 -0.49 -0.41 -5.04
N LEU A 57 0.10 -1.44 -4.41
CA LEU A 57 -0.65 -2.50 -3.74
C LEU A 57 -1.39 -1.97 -2.50
N THR A 58 -0.74 -1.14 -1.69
CA THR A 58 -1.32 -0.50 -0.50
C THR A 58 -2.48 0.43 -0.88
N LEU A 59 -2.29 1.28 -1.89
CA LEU A 59 -3.34 2.18 -2.39
C LEU A 59 -4.55 1.40 -2.93
N LEU A 60 -4.31 0.36 -3.74
CA LEU A 60 -5.36 -0.51 -4.25
C LEU A 60 -6.07 -1.28 -3.13
N GLY A 61 -5.31 -1.77 -2.15
CA GLY A 61 -5.82 -2.50 -0.98
C GLY A 61 -6.75 -1.64 -0.13
N LEU A 62 -6.34 -0.41 0.20
CA LEU A 62 -7.17 0.57 0.90
C LEU A 62 -8.45 0.89 0.11
N ALA A 63 -8.32 1.18 -1.18
CA ALA A 63 -9.46 1.51 -2.02
C ALA A 63 -10.51 0.38 -2.04
N ARG A 64 -10.07 -0.87 -2.16
CA ARG A 64 -10.93 -2.06 -2.12
C ARG A 64 -11.55 -2.27 -0.75
N ALA A 65 -10.77 -2.16 0.33
CA ALA A 65 -11.28 -2.32 1.69
C ALA A 65 -12.37 -1.29 2.02
N TYR A 66 -12.14 -0.01 1.68
CA TYR A 66 -13.13 1.04 1.85
C TYR A 66 -14.36 0.84 0.96
N ALA A 67 -14.20 0.35 -0.27
CA ALA A 67 -15.31 0.04 -1.15
C ALA A 67 -16.18 -1.10 -0.58
N SER A 68 -15.57 -2.17 -0.06
CA SER A 68 -16.28 -3.28 0.60
C SER A 68 -17.05 -2.83 1.84
N LEU A 69 -16.53 -1.85 2.58
CA LEU A 69 -17.22 -1.21 3.71
C LEU A 69 -18.27 -0.16 3.29
N LYS A 70 -18.55 0.00 2.00
CA LYS A 70 -19.46 1.02 1.44
C LYS A 70 -19.06 2.46 1.78
N LYS A 71 -17.80 2.69 2.12
CA LYS A 71 -17.21 4.02 2.38
C LYS A 71 -16.74 4.63 1.05
N THR A 72 -17.71 4.95 0.19
CA THR A 72 -17.46 5.34 -1.22
C THR A 72 -16.53 6.54 -1.36
N ASN A 73 -16.67 7.55 -0.50
CA ASN A 73 -15.81 8.74 -0.54
C ASN A 73 -14.34 8.37 -0.31
N SER A 74 -14.05 7.56 0.70
CA SER A 74 -12.70 7.10 0.99
C SER A 74 -12.14 6.22 -0.13
N ALA A 75 -12.95 5.29 -0.65
CA ALA A 75 -12.54 4.45 -1.77
C ALA A 75 -12.15 5.28 -3.00
N MET A 76 -12.96 6.29 -3.35
CA MET A 76 -12.69 7.20 -4.46
C MET A 76 -11.38 7.95 -4.29
N ILE A 77 -11.08 8.45 -3.08
CA ILE A 77 -9.82 9.16 -2.81
C ILE A 77 -8.61 8.26 -3.12
N TYR A 78 -8.62 7.01 -2.65
CA TYR A 78 -7.50 6.09 -2.85
C TYR A 78 -7.39 5.59 -4.29
N TYR A 79 -8.51 5.36 -4.99
CA TYR A 79 -8.48 5.06 -6.42
C TYR A 79 -7.93 6.22 -7.25
N SER A 80 -8.35 7.45 -6.97
CA SER A 80 -7.82 8.64 -7.65
C SER A 80 -6.32 8.79 -7.42
N ARG A 81 -5.85 8.56 -6.19
CA ARG A 81 -4.43 8.60 -5.87
C ARG A 81 -3.63 7.52 -6.60
N LEU A 82 -4.17 6.30 -6.69
CA LEU A 82 -3.57 5.20 -7.45
C LEU A 82 -3.42 5.55 -8.93
N VAL A 83 -4.48 6.07 -9.55
CA VAL A 83 -4.45 6.48 -10.97
C VAL A 83 -3.47 7.63 -11.18
N ASN A 84 -3.47 8.63 -10.30
CA ASN A 84 -2.55 9.75 -10.39
C ASN A 84 -1.08 9.30 -10.25
N ASP A 85 -0.78 8.38 -9.34
CA ASP A 85 0.55 7.81 -9.19
C ASP A 85 0.96 7.04 -10.46
N MET A 86 0.09 6.20 -11.01
CA MET A 86 0.38 5.48 -12.27
C MET A 86 0.61 6.41 -13.46
N LEU A 87 -0.20 7.48 -13.59
CA LEU A 87 -0.08 8.45 -14.67
C LEU A 87 1.17 9.34 -14.53
N CYS A 88 1.60 9.64 -13.31
CA CYS A 88 2.81 10.42 -13.06
C CYS A 88 4.09 9.57 -13.24
N ASN A 89 4.00 8.26 -12.99
CA ASN A 89 5.12 7.32 -13.16
C ASN A 89 5.23 6.73 -14.58
N SER A 90 4.24 6.94 -15.45
CA SER A 90 4.26 6.45 -16.84
C SER A 90 5.11 7.27 -17.82
N ASP A 91 5.76 8.34 -17.37
CA ASP A 91 6.77 9.08 -18.15
C ASP A 91 8.17 8.43 -18.08
N PHE A 92 8.32 7.25 -17.47
CA PHE A 92 9.59 6.53 -17.36
C PHE A 92 9.71 5.42 -18.43
N ASP A 93 10.60 5.68 -19.39
CA ASP A 93 11.22 4.77 -20.38
C ASP A 93 10.36 4.18 -21.52
N LEU A 94 10.26 4.95 -22.61
CA LEU A 94 10.21 4.42 -23.98
C LEU A 94 11.44 4.92 -24.77
N GLU A 95 12.64 4.43 -24.43
CA GLU A 95 13.81 4.42 -25.32
C GLU A 95 14.50 3.04 -25.31
#